data_AF-A0A519VLI8-F1
#
_entry.id   AF-A0A519VLI8-F1
#
_cell.length_a   1.000
_cell.length_b   1.000
_cell.length_c   1.000
_cell.angle_alpha   90.00
_cell.angle_beta   90.00
_cell.angle_gamma   90.00
#
_symmetry.space_group_name_H-M   'P 1'
#
loop_
_entity.id
_entity.type
_entity.pdbx_description
1 polymer ?
#
loop_
_entity_poly.entity_id
_entity_poly.type
_entity_poly.pdbx_seq_one_letter_code
_entity_poly.pdbx_strand_id
1 'polypeptide(L)'
;MAKRLNLLFILFTLCGTSTFAQTFLITGTVKDNVGALPGAAVYLSGYKIATVTDNEGRFTLGKLAPGNYDILVQMIGFLPFTKIFYW
;
A
#
# COMPACT_ATOMS: atom_id res chain seq x y z
N MET A 1 -28.59 28.10 -32.80
CA MET A 1 -28.84 26.88 -32.01
C MET A 1 -27.63 25.94 -31.91
N ALA A 2 -26.84 25.75 -32.97
CA ALA A 2 -25.70 24.82 -32.98
C ALA A 2 -24.63 25.03 -31.88
N LYS A 3 -24.35 26.28 -31.47
CA LYS A 3 -23.35 26.58 -30.42
C LYS A 3 -23.72 26.03 -29.03
N ARG A 4 -25.02 25.96 -28.69
CA ARG A 4 -25.50 25.39 -27.42
C ARG A 4 -25.43 23.87 -27.41
N LEU A 5 -25.55 23.24 -28.58
CA LEU A 5 -25.44 21.79 -28.76
C LEU A 5 -23.98 21.33 -28.64
N ASN A 6 -23.03 22.07 -29.21
CA ASN A 6 -21.59 21.79 -29.04
C ASN A 6 -21.13 21.92 -27.58
N LEU A 7 -21.70 22.87 -26.83
CA LEU A 7 -21.37 23.05 -25.41
C LEU A 7 -21.83 21.86 -24.56
N LEU A 8 -23.02 21.31 -24.84
CA LEU A 8 -23.54 20.11 -24.18
C LEU A 8 -22.72 18.85 -24.52
N PHE A 9 -22.22 18.77 -25.74
CA PHE A 9 -21.35 17.66 -26.18
C PHE A 9 -20.00 17.65 -25.45
N ILE A 10 -19.40 18.82 -25.24
CA ILE A 10 -18.15 18.97 -24.47
C ILE A 10 -18.38 18.63 -22.98
N LEU A 11 -19.53 19.02 -22.41
CA LEU A 11 -19.83 18.72 -21.01
C LEU A 11 -20.04 17.21 -20.76
N PHE A 12 -20.57 16.49 -21.76
CA PHE A 12 -20.80 15.05 -21.68
C PHE A 12 -19.51 14.23 -21.74
N THR A 13 -18.48 14.68 -22.48
CA THR A 13 -17.20 13.97 -22.58
C THR A 13 -16.30 14.12 -21.35
N LEU A 14 -16.46 15.18 -20.55
CA LEU A 14 -15.70 15.35 -19.29
C LEU A 14 -16.24 14.53 -18.11
N CYS A 15 -17.45 13.97 -18.19
CA CYS A 15 -18.08 13.25 -17.07
C CYS A 15 -17.62 11.78 -16.94
N GLY A 16 -16.87 11.25 -17.91
CA GLY A 16 -16.58 9.82 -18.04
C GLY A 16 -15.19 9.35 -17.60
N THR A 17 -14.32 10.20 -17.07
CA THR A 17 -12.97 9.76 -16.66
C THR A 17 -13.01 9.10 -15.29
N SER A 18 -13.20 7.77 -15.28
CA SER A 18 -12.90 6.95 -14.10
C SER A 18 -11.41 7.06 -13.80
N THR A 19 -11.03 7.89 -12.83
CA THR A 19 -9.65 7.95 -12.36
C THR A 19 -9.37 6.67 -11.58
N PHE A 20 -8.39 5.87 -12.03
CA PHE A 20 -7.86 4.80 -11.21
C PHE A 20 -7.19 5.45 -9.98
N ALA A 21 -7.82 5.33 -8.82
CA ALA A 21 -7.20 5.74 -7.57
C ALA A 21 -5.84 5.03 -7.44
N GLN A 22 -4.78 5.82 -7.28
CA GLN A 22 -3.41 5.34 -7.18
C GLN A 22 -3.31 4.48 -5.91
N THR A 23 -3.23 3.17 -6.09
CA THR A 23 -3.04 2.24 -4.98
C THR A 23 -1.56 1.93 -4.86
N PHE A 24 -1.00 2.21 -3.68
CA PHE A 24 0.40 2.01 -3.40
C PHE A 24 0.67 0.60 -2.86
N LEU A 25 1.90 0.16 -3.09
CA LEU A 25 2.45 -1.10 -2.61
C LEU A 25 3.68 -0.79 -1.78
N ILE A 26 3.68 -1.24 -0.52
CA ILE A 26 4.88 -1.29 0.32
C ILE A 26 5.44 -2.71 0.19
N THR A 27 6.65 -2.82 -0.33
CA THR A 27 7.37 -4.08 -0.40
C THR A 27 8.67 -3.95 0.38
N GLY A 28 9.19 -5.09 0.84
CA GLY A 28 10.45 -5.13 1.55
C GLY A 28 10.84 -6.53 1.93
N THR A 29 11.96 -6.65 2.65
CA THR A 29 12.50 -7.90 3.15
C THR A 29 12.82 -7.77 4.63
N VAL A 30 12.33 -8.70 5.44
CA VAL A 30 12.67 -8.83 6.86
C VAL A 30 13.83 -9.83 6.99
N LYS A 31 14.86 -9.41 7.71
CA LYS A 31 16.07 -10.21 7.96
C LYS A 31 16.59 -9.96 9.37
N ASP A 32 17.25 -10.96 9.92
CA ASP A 32 18.09 -10.88 11.13
C ASP A 32 19.57 -11.00 10.75
N ASN A 33 20.45 -11.05 11.75
CA ASN A 33 21.89 -11.19 11.60
C ASN A 33 22.31 -12.51 10.91
N VAL A 34 21.48 -13.55 10.99
CA VAL A 34 21.76 -14.86 10.36
C VAL A 34 21.24 -14.93 8.92
N GLY A 35 20.18 -14.20 8.57
CA GLY A 35 19.56 -14.27 7.25
C GLY A 35 18.12 -13.78 7.20
N ALA A 36 17.43 -14.13 6.11
CA ALA A 36 16.02 -13.81 5.93
C ALA A 36 15.14 -14.42 7.03
N LEU A 37 14.09 -13.70 7.44
CA LEU A 37 13.14 -14.15 8.44
C LEU A 37 11.78 -14.48 7.80
N PRO A 38 11.52 -15.76 7.47
CA PRO A 38 10.21 -16.21 7.02
C PRO A 38 9.21 -16.30 8.18
N GLY A 39 7.93 -16.08 7.90
CA GLY A 39 6.87 -16.20 8.90
C GLY A 39 6.75 -15.01 9.87
N ALA A 40 7.49 -13.92 9.64
CA ALA A 40 7.33 -12.68 10.39
C ALA A 40 6.03 -11.98 9.95
N ALA A 41 5.22 -11.59 10.92
CA ALA A 41 4.02 -10.80 10.68
C ALA A 41 4.41 -9.33 10.47
N VAL A 42 3.97 -8.76 9.35
CA VAL A 42 4.19 -7.34 9.01
C VAL A 42 2.83 -6.68 8.88
N TYR A 43 2.57 -5.65 9.68
CA TYR A 43 1.28 -4.95 9.66
C TYR A 43 1.43 -3.45 9.83
N LEU A 44 0.41 -2.72 9.38
CA LEU A 44 0.35 -1.27 9.49
C LEU A 44 -0.40 -0.90 10.78
N SER A 45 0.25 -0.17 11.68
CA SER A 45 -0.34 0.22 12.96
C SER A 45 -1.61 1.07 12.74
N GLY A 46 -2.70 0.71 13.41
CA GLY A 46 -3.99 1.38 13.25
C GLY A 46 -4.79 0.97 12.00
N TYR A 47 -4.25 0.13 11.12
CA TYR A 47 -4.94 -0.38 9.94
C TYR A 47 -5.15 -1.89 10.03
N LYS A 48 -6.22 -2.39 9.40
CA LYS A 48 -6.49 -3.84 9.26
C LYS A 48 -5.75 -4.45 8.07
N ILE A 49 -4.50 -4.02 7.85
CA ILE A 49 -3.68 -4.44 6.72
C ILE A 49 -2.42 -5.08 7.28
N ALA A 50 -2.29 -6.38 7.00
CA ALA A 50 -1.19 -7.21 7.45
C ALA A 50 -0.82 -8.22 6.37
N THR A 51 0.41 -8.69 6.43
CA THR A 51 0.95 -9.74 5.58
C THR A 51 1.97 -10.56 6.39
N VAL A 52 2.42 -11.67 5.82
CA VAL A 52 3.45 -12.53 6.42
C VAL A 52 4.59 -12.66 5.43
N THR A 53 5.82 -12.67 5.93
CA THR A 53 7.01 -12.81 5.09
C THR A 53 7.12 -14.22 4.50
N ASP A 54 7.53 -14.30 3.23
CA ASP A 54 7.79 -15.55 2.51
C ASP A 54 9.11 -16.22 2.95
N ASN A 55 9.45 -17.36 2.34
CA ASN A 55 10.69 -18.12 2.62
C ASN A 55 11.99 -17.31 2.41
N GLU A 56 11.93 -16.24 1.62
CA GLU A 56 13.04 -15.33 1.36
C GLU A 56 12.95 -14.06 2.23
N GLY A 57 12.04 -14.03 3.20
CA GLY A 57 11.79 -12.90 4.10
C GLY A 57 11.05 -11.74 3.43
N ARG A 58 10.58 -11.88 2.19
CA ARG A 58 9.93 -10.80 1.44
C ARG A 58 8.48 -10.64 1.87
N PHE A 59 8.00 -9.41 1.86
CA PHE A 59 6.60 -9.08 2.13
C PHE A 59 6.07 -8.06 1.12
N THR A 60 4.75 -8.03 0.98
CA THR A 60 4.04 -7.03 0.18
C THR A 60 2.74 -6.64 0.88
N LEU A 61 2.58 -5.34 1.13
CA LEU A 61 1.36 -4.70 1.61
C LEU A 61 0.82 -3.84 0.48
N GLY A 62 -0.38 -4.12 0.00
CA GLY A 62 -0.95 -3.44 -1.16
C GLY A 62 -2.25 -2.71 -0.87
N LYS A 63 -2.72 -1.99 -1.89
CA LYS A 63 -3.98 -1.22 -1.88
C LYS A 63 -3.97 -0.09 -0.84
N LEU A 64 -2.84 0.57 -0.70
CA LEU A 64 -2.66 1.64 0.28
C LEU A 64 -2.97 3.00 -0.36
N ALA A 65 -3.67 3.85 0.39
CA ALA A 65 -3.83 5.25 0.04
C ALA A 65 -2.52 6.02 0.34
N PRO A 66 -2.28 7.18 -0.27
CA PRO A 66 -1.19 8.08 0.14
C PRO A 66 -1.30 8.44 1.62
N GLY A 67 -0.17 8.53 2.32
CA GLY A 67 -0.14 8.85 3.73
C GLY A 67 1.03 8.20 4.48
N ASN A 68 1.13 8.55 5.75
CA ASN A 68 2.16 8.03 6.65
C ASN A 68 1.67 6.75 7.32
N TYR A 69 2.57 5.75 7.33
CA TYR A 69 2.27 4.44 7.87
C TYR A 69 3.37 3.99 8.83
N ASP A 70 2.95 3.57 10.02
CA ASP A 70 3.83 2.88 10.95
C ASP A 70 3.81 1.39 10.62
N ILE A 71 4.92 0.89 10.09
CA ILE A 71 5.10 -0.53 9.79
C ILE A 71 5.62 -1.20 11.05
N LEU A 72 4.93 -2.23 11.49
CA LEU A 72 5.28 -3.03 12.65
C LEU A 72 5.53 -4.47 12.23
N VAL A 73 6.68 -5.00 12.64
CA VAL A 73 7.12 -6.36 12.35
C VAL A 73 7.19 -7.14 13.67
N GLN A 74 6.53 -8.29 13.73
CA GLN A 74 6.53 -9.20 14.87
C GLN A 74 6.84 -10.62 14.45
N MET A 75 7.61 -11.30 15.29
CA MET A 75 7.85 -12.73 15.17
C MET A 75 8.06 -13.31 16.57
N ILE A 76 7.60 -14.54 16.78
CA ILE A 76 7.78 -15.22 18.07
C ILE A 76 9.28 -15.36 18.34
N GLY A 77 9.71 -14.95 19.53
CA GLY A 77 11.12 -14.95 19.93
C GLY A 77 11.90 -13.69 19.53
N PHE A 78 11.28 -12.74 18.83
CA PHE A 78 11.90 -11.46 18.47
C PHE A 78 11.22 -10.30 19.21
N LEU A 79 12.00 -9.25 19.49
CA LEU A 79 11.44 -7.98 19.93
C LEU A 79 10.67 -7.32 18.76
N PRO A 80 9.53 -6.67 19.03
CA PRO A 80 8.81 -5.94 17.99
C PRO A 80 9.69 -4.86 17.36
N PHE A 81 9.67 -4.79 16.03
CA PHE A 81 10.37 -3.76 15.27
C PHE A 81 9.36 -2.81 14.63
N THR A 82 9.55 -1.51 14.80
CA THR A 82 8.66 -0.48 14.24
C THR A 82 9.46 0.48 13.37
N LYS A 83 8.91 0.82 12.19
CA LYS A 83 9.50 1.82 11.28
C LYS A 83 8.40 2.66 10.64
N ILE A 84 8.58 3.97 10.70
CA ILE A 84 7.69 4.93 10.04
C ILE A 84 8.04 5.00 8.55
N PHE A 85 7.02 4.99 7.71
CA PHE A 85 7.12 5.11 6.27
C PHE A 85 6.29 6.31 5.79
N TYR A 86 6.92 7.17 4.99
CA TYR A 86 6.35 8.45 4.53
C TYR A 86 6.08 8.40 3.03
N TRP A 87 4.84 8.74 2.61
CA TRP A 87 4.40 8.87 1.21
C TRP A 87 3.40 10.01 1.05
#